data_AF-A0AAW1JSG1-F1
#
_entry.id   AF-A0AAW1JSG1-F1
#
_cell.length_a   1.000
_cell.length_b   1.000
_cell.length_c   1.000
_cell.angle_alpha   90.00
_cell.angle_beta   90.00
_cell.angle_gamma   90.00
#
_symmetry.space_group_name_H-M   'P 1'
#
loop_
_entity.id
_entity.type
_entity.pdbx_description
1 polymer ?
#
loop_
_entity_poly.entity_id
_entity_poly.type
_entity_poly.pdbx_seq_one_letter_code
_entity_poly.pdbx_strand_id
1 'polypeptide(L)'
;MKICSWNIRGCNDPLKLQDVCSFIRRENLDVFGILETRVKEKKAFKLAIVRGLELSGSLQIMSFIEMVGFGSSGILVLFLSPLFVCSLSTCTARLLTIVQALHSAQNWLLVGDFNVVRDSSERITSSLPNLSDILEFNACLLACGLEDMSGAGCDFTWTNNQDGQARVWCKLDRALVKPGWFASFPSPTALFLPPGISDHSPVMVTMFKSSKHRARFSFLDCWIQDPRYNSLVYDAWKSSCYGTAMFKFFFKLKQVRGALWGLHRNVFSNIQSRIMAARNSLEACQVLMQSCSSDEGLIAQERLRATYMKLLDVELSILRQKAKADGIVLNDCPTKYFYDRVNERRQAQIIGAIDDHQGVVRRGLSEVAEGFVEYYKCLLGSDQDVQDLDYSFLAKWAGIRGDSWSSLVRPVLDMEIDIALASIKPGK
;
A
#
# COMPACT_ATOMS: atom_id res chain seq x y z
N MET A 1 13.89 2.31 6.40
CA MET A 1 14.32 3.71 6.42
C MET A 1 13.17 4.53 6.96
N LYS A 2 13.38 5.36 7.97
CA LYS A 2 12.41 6.27 8.56
C LYS A 2 12.83 7.70 8.28
N ILE A 3 11.95 8.44 7.64
CA ILE A 3 12.15 9.82 7.23
C ILE A 3 11.16 10.67 7.99
N CYS A 4 11.56 11.81 8.54
CA CYS A 4 10.65 12.75 9.17
C CYS A 4 10.80 14.16 8.61
N SER A 5 9.70 14.87 8.46
CA SER A 5 9.69 16.32 8.24
C SER A 5 8.88 16.98 9.35
N TRP A 6 9.38 18.05 9.94
CA TRP A 6 8.68 18.75 11.01
C TRP A 6 8.93 20.24 10.96
N ASN A 7 7.88 21.03 10.73
CA ASN A 7 7.93 22.48 10.93
C ASN A 7 7.93 22.78 12.43
N ILE A 8 9.05 23.27 12.94
CA ILE A 8 9.23 23.49 14.38
C ILE A 8 8.90 24.92 14.79
N ARG A 9 8.73 25.84 13.82
CA ARG A 9 8.43 27.26 14.07
C ARG A 9 9.35 27.89 15.14
N GLY A 10 10.65 27.81 14.91
CA GLY A 10 11.70 28.34 15.77
C GLY A 10 12.30 27.29 16.71
N CYS A 11 13.64 27.19 16.71
CA CYS A 11 14.45 26.24 17.48
C CYS A 11 15.56 26.95 18.28
N ASN A 12 15.34 28.20 18.69
CA ASN A 12 16.33 28.97 19.45
C ASN A 12 16.34 28.63 20.96
N ASP A 13 15.27 28.02 21.46
CA ASP A 13 15.13 27.60 22.86
C ASP A 13 15.86 26.26 23.10
N PRO A 14 16.83 26.19 24.05
CA PRO A 14 17.53 24.96 24.40
C PRO A 14 16.62 23.81 24.84
N LEU A 15 15.51 24.08 25.53
CA LEU A 15 14.56 23.05 25.97
C LEU A 15 13.84 22.44 24.78
N LYS A 16 13.41 23.29 23.85
CA LYS A 16 12.79 22.88 22.60
C LYS A 16 13.74 22.03 21.75
N LEU A 17 15.02 22.43 21.69
CA LEU A 17 16.06 21.66 21.02
C LEU A 17 16.27 20.28 21.68
N GLN A 18 16.28 20.23 23.01
CA GLN A 18 16.42 18.97 23.75
C GLN A 18 15.25 18.01 23.44
N ASP A 19 14.02 18.53 23.38
CA ASP A 19 12.85 17.72 23.03
C ASP A 19 12.93 17.18 21.60
N VAL A 20 13.31 18.04 20.62
CA VAL A 20 13.58 17.61 19.23
C VAL A 20 14.65 16.52 19.17
N CYS A 21 15.77 16.68 19.89
CA CYS A 21 16.81 15.65 19.94
C CYS A 21 16.31 14.35 20.58
N SER A 22 15.46 14.45 21.59
CA SER A 22 14.88 13.30 22.28
C SER A 22 13.89 12.57 21.37
N PHE A 23 13.08 13.31 20.62
CA PHE A 23 12.20 12.80 19.57
C PHE A 23 12.97 12.02 18.50
N ILE A 24 14.02 12.62 17.92
CA ILE A 24 14.84 11.96 16.88
C ILE A 24 15.41 10.63 17.37
N ARG A 25 15.89 10.59 18.62
CA ARG A 25 16.43 9.36 19.23
C ARG A 25 15.34 8.34 19.52
N ARG A 26 14.20 8.77 20.08
CA ARG A 26 13.09 7.90 20.45
C ARG A 26 12.48 7.21 19.23
N GLU A 27 12.27 7.95 18.15
CA GLU A 27 11.65 7.41 16.93
C GLU A 27 12.64 6.65 16.03
N ASN A 28 13.94 6.74 16.33
CA ASN A 28 15.05 6.13 15.59
C ASN A 28 15.01 6.52 14.10
N LEU A 29 15.08 7.83 13.83
CA LEU A 29 14.99 8.39 12.48
C LEU A 29 16.32 8.25 11.71
N ASP A 30 16.22 7.85 10.44
CA ASP A 30 17.37 7.76 9.53
C ASP A 30 17.63 9.09 8.83
N VAL A 31 16.57 9.79 8.43
CA VAL A 31 16.63 11.12 7.79
C VAL A 31 15.59 12.02 8.42
N PHE A 32 15.95 13.27 8.70
CA PHE A 32 15.03 14.24 9.26
C PHE A 32 15.23 15.63 8.66
N GLY A 33 14.14 16.31 8.33
CA GLY A 33 14.09 17.69 7.91
C GLY A 33 13.37 18.53 8.95
N ILE A 34 14.04 19.56 9.47
CA ILE A 34 13.42 20.53 10.38
C ILE A 34 13.17 21.81 9.61
N LEU A 35 11.92 22.27 9.61
CA LEU A 35 11.47 23.44 8.87
C LEU A 35 11.28 24.62 9.83
N GLU A 36 11.48 25.84 9.33
CA GLU A 36 11.43 27.10 10.08
C GLU A 36 12.25 27.08 11.39
N THR A 37 13.52 26.68 11.36
CA THR A 37 14.36 26.69 12.57
C THR A 37 14.53 28.09 13.17
N ARG A 38 14.48 29.15 12.33
CA ARG A 38 14.72 30.56 12.72
C ARG A 38 16.04 30.75 13.50
N VAL A 39 17.00 29.86 13.28
CA VAL A 39 18.34 29.91 13.90
C VAL A 39 19.26 30.71 12.97
N LYS A 40 20.13 31.55 13.54
CA LYS A 40 21.14 32.26 12.74
C LYS A 40 22.18 31.27 12.21
N GLU A 41 22.64 31.46 10.97
CA GLU A 41 23.57 30.59 10.23
C GLU A 41 24.83 30.14 11.02
N LYS A 42 25.35 30.96 11.94
CA LYS A 42 26.50 30.59 12.79
C LYS A 42 26.18 29.60 13.92
N LYS A 43 24.92 29.53 14.39
CA LYS A 43 24.45 28.58 15.43
C LYS A 43 23.90 27.29 14.81
N ALA A 44 23.34 27.42 13.62
CA ALA A 44 22.91 26.39 12.68
C ALA A 44 23.91 25.22 12.52
N PHE A 45 25.18 25.53 12.22
CA PHE A 45 26.26 24.52 12.10
C PHE A 45 26.49 23.68 13.37
N LYS A 46 26.19 24.19 14.57
CA LYS A 46 26.29 23.41 15.82
C LYS A 46 25.11 22.46 16.03
N LEU A 47 23.94 22.78 15.49
CA LEU A 47 22.77 21.89 15.49
C LEU A 47 22.94 20.71 14.51
N ALA A 48 23.68 20.90 13.43
CA ALA A 48 23.85 19.92 12.35
C ALA A 48 24.62 18.64 12.75
N ILE A 49 25.32 18.64 13.90
CA ILE A 49 26.12 17.51 14.39
C ILE A 49 25.29 16.70 15.39
N VAL A 50 24.31 15.93 14.91
CA VAL A 50 23.67 14.87 15.72
C VAL A 50 23.60 13.58 14.89
N ARG A 51 24.62 12.73 15.15
CA ARG A 51 24.85 11.33 14.71
C ARG A 51 25.12 11.05 13.22
N GLY A 52 26.34 10.55 12.97
CA GLY A 52 26.65 9.76 11.77
C GLY A 52 26.09 8.35 11.89
N LEU A 53 25.49 7.87 10.79
CA LEU A 53 25.09 6.48 10.58
C LEU A 53 26.00 5.88 9.50
N GLU A 54 26.85 4.93 9.89
CA GLU A 54 27.47 4.01 8.94
C GLU A 54 26.44 2.95 8.54
N LEU A 55 25.93 3.03 7.31
CA LEU A 55 25.23 1.93 6.68
C LEU A 55 26.26 1.11 5.87
N SER A 56 26.31 -0.19 6.15
CA SER A 56 27.24 -1.16 5.54
C SER A 56 27.40 -0.95 4.02
N GLY A 57 28.62 -0.63 3.61
CA GLY A 57 29.11 -0.75 2.24
C GLY A 57 28.53 0.27 1.25
N SER A 58 29.26 1.37 1.03
CA SER A 58 29.20 2.28 -0.13
C SER A 58 28.16 3.41 -0.21
N LEU A 59 27.37 3.69 0.84
CA LEU A 59 26.55 4.91 0.89
C LEU A 59 26.80 5.72 2.17
N GLN A 60 27.59 6.78 2.07
CA GLN A 60 27.64 7.82 3.11
C GLN A 60 26.47 8.78 2.90
N ILE A 61 25.46 8.74 3.78
CA ILE A 61 24.46 9.82 3.87
C ILE A 61 24.74 10.56 5.17
N MET A 62 25.53 11.62 5.04
CA MET A 62 25.69 12.66 6.04
C MET A 62 25.09 13.93 5.45
N SER A 63 23.86 14.30 5.82
CA SER A 63 23.45 15.69 5.75
C SER A 63 22.17 15.92 6.53
N PHE A 64 22.31 16.57 7.69
CA PHE A 64 21.30 17.51 8.15
C PHE A 64 21.18 18.59 7.08
N ILE A 65 20.03 18.67 6.39
CA ILE A 65 19.74 19.80 5.51
C ILE A 65 18.96 20.82 6.31
N GLU A 66 19.69 21.84 6.76
CA GLU A 66 19.05 23.00 7.32
C GLU A 66 18.36 23.79 6.22
N MET A 67 17.05 23.99 6.38
CA MET A 67 16.32 24.92 5.52
C MET A 67 16.51 26.33 6.08
N VAL A 68 17.58 27.00 5.65
CA VAL A 68 17.76 28.44 5.92
C VAL A 68 16.89 29.21 4.93
N GLY A 69 15.58 29.18 5.17
CA GLY A 69 14.59 29.97 4.44
C GLY A 69 13.93 30.99 5.36
N PHE A 70 13.92 32.26 4.96
CA PHE A 70 13.15 33.33 5.62
C PHE A 70 11.63 33.27 5.33
N GLY A 71 11.14 32.18 4.71
CA GLY A 71 9.74 31.99 4.32
C GLY A 71 8.95 31.13 5.31
N SER A 72 7.62 31.30 5.33
CA SER A 72 6.65 30.63 6.20
C SER A 72 6.21 29.24 5.72
N SER A 73 7.09 28.49 5.04
CA SER A 73 6.75 27.26 4.32
C SER A 73 8.01 26.46 4.02
N GLY A 74 7.91 25.14 3.92
CA GLY A 74 9.08 24.33 3.73
C GLY A 74 8.85 22.87 3.31
N ILE A 75 9.53 22.42 2.26
CA ILE A 75 9.42 21.04 1.77
C ILE A 75 10.81 20.38 1.75
N LEU A 76 10.89 19.17 2.30
CA LEU A 76 12.01 18.25 2.14
C LEU A 76 11.79 17.41 0.88
N VAL A 77 12.74 17.46 -0.07
CA VAL A 77 12.71 16.67 -1.30
C VAL A 77 13.75 15.56 -1.22
N LEU A 78 13.36 14.33 -1.56
CA LEU A 78 14.20 13.15 -1.54
C LEU A 78 14.20 12.46 -2.90
N PHE A 79 15.41 12.16 -3.40
CA PHE A 79 15.64 11.46 -4.67
C PHE A 79 16.19 10.05 -4.45
N LEU A 80 15.89 9.11 -5.34
CA LEU A 80 16.40 7.73 -5.23
C LEU A 80 17.73 7.44 -5.94
N SER A 81 18.32 8.37 -6.70
CA SER A 81 19.64 8.12 -7.31
C SER A 81 20.30 9.37 -7.93
N PRO A 82 21.54 9.73 -7.49
CA PRO A 82 22.04 9.51 -6.14
C PRO A 82 21.07 10.20 -5.15
N LEU A 83 21.06 9.79 -3.88
CA LEU A 83 20.24 10.40 -2.84
C LEU A 83 20.63 11.88 -2.68
N PHE A 84 20.05 12.71 -3.54
CA PHE A 84 20.03 14.15 -3.37
C PHE A 84 18.90 14.41 -2.37
N VAL A 85 19.18 15.26 -1.41
CA VAL A 85 18.16 15.81 -0.54
C VAL A 85 18.22 17.30 -0.81
N CYS A 86 17.10 17.92 -1.14
CA CYS A 86 17.06 19.37 -1.27
C CYS A 86 15.90 19.97 -0.48
N SER A 87 16.20 21.15 0.04
CA SER A 87 15.27 21.98 0.77
C SER A 87 14.68 23.01 -0.20
N LEU A 88 13.37 23.22 -0.14
CA LEU A 88 12.70 24.26 -0.90
C LEU A 88 11.80 25.08 0.02
N SER A 89 11.99 26.40 0.04
CA SER A 89 11.01 27.34 0.56
C SER A 89 9.98 27.61 -0.54
N THR A 90 8.71 27.32 -0.28
CA THR A 90 7.66 27.37 -1.32
C THR A 90 6.63 28.46 -1.09
N CYS A 91 6.64 29.44 -1.99
CA CYS A 91 5.38 30.01 -2.48
C CYS A 91 4.85 29.07 -3.57
N THR A 92 3.54 28.80 -3.63
CA THR A 92 2.87 27.86 -4.56
C THR A 92 3.35 27.96 -6.01
N ALA A 93 3.59 29.17 -6.53
CA ALA A 93 4.10 29.40 -7.88
C ALA A 93 5.49 28.80 -8.18
N ARG A 94 6.35 28.60 -7.17
CA ARG A 94 7.71 28.03 -7.34
C ARG A 94 7.73 26.50 -7.33
N LEU A 95 6.74 25.85 -6.70
CA LEU A 95 6.63 24.39 -6.68
C LEU A 95 6.57 23.84 -8.12
N LEU A 96 5.79 24.50 -8.98
CA LEU A 96 5.61 24.14 -10.38
C LEU A 96 6.93 24.25 -11.16
N THR A 97 7.69 25.34 -10.99
CA THR A 97 8.96 25.56 -11.68
C THR A 97 10.03 24.55 -11.26
N ILE A 98 10.11 24.25 -9.97
CA ILE A 98 11.10 23.31 -9.43
C ILE A 98 10.75 21.88 -9.86
N VAL A 99 9.47 21.50 -9.78
CA VAL A 99 9.03 20.19 -10.23
C VAL A 99 9.18 20.01 -11.75
N GLN A 100 8.92 21.06 -12.54
CA GLN A 100 9.17 21.05 -13.98
C GLN A 100 10.66 20.92 -14.30
N ALA A 101 11.54 21.63 -13.59
CA ALA A 101 12.99 21.51 -13.75
C ALA A 101 13.52 20.12 -13.38
N LEU A 102 12.85 19.44 -12.43
CA LEU A 102 13.24 18.12 -11.95
C LEU A 102 12.56 16.98 -12.71
N HIS A 103 11.60 17.26 -13.60
CA HIS A 103 10.67 16.31 -14.25
C HIS A 103 11.33 15.06 -14.85
N SER A 104 12.59 15.15 -15.26
CA SER A 104 13.38 14.05 -15.83
C SER A 104 13.74 12.94 -14.83
N ALA A 105 13.75 13.22 -13.52
CA ALA A 105 14.04 12.20 -12.49
C ALA A 105 12.80 11.35 -12.19
N GLN A 106 12.95 10.02 -12.20
CA GLN A 106 11.82 9.09 -12.25
C GLN A 106 11.11 8.84 -10.90
N ASN A 107 11.73 9.14 -9.76
CA ASN A 107 11.20 8.77 -8.45
C ASN A 107 11.50 9.85 -7.40
N TRP A 108 10.48 10.59 -6.94
CA TRP A 108 10.61 11.57 -5.85
C TRP A 108 9.67 11.26 -4.71
N LEU A 109 10.10 11.66 -3.51
CA LEU A 109 9.30 11.82 -2.31
C LEU A 109 9.46 13.26 -1.82
N LEU A 110 8.35 13.99 -1.71
CA LEU A 110 8.27 15.34 -1.16
C LEU A 110 7.58 15.24 0.20
N VAL A 111 8.20 15.70 1.28
CA VAL A 111 7.60 15.64 2.62
C VAL A 111 7.77 16.98 3.34
N GLY A 112 6.70 17.51 3.90
CA GLY A 112 6.76 18.72 4.72
C GLY A 112 5.55 19.60 4.54
N ASP A 113 5.74 20.87 4.85
CA ASP A 113 4.71 21.90 4.92
C ASP A 113 4.53 22.57 3.56
N PHE A 114 3.39 22.29 2.92
CA PHE A 114 2.99 22.88 1.63
C PHE A 114 2.17 24.16 1.80
N ASN A 115 1.77 24.48 3.03
CA ASN A 115 0.96 25.64 3.38
C ASN A 115 -0.37 25.76 2.62
N VAL A 116 -0.90 24.64 2.10
CA VAL A 116 -2.14 24.60 1.33
C VAL A 116 -2.92 23.31 1.62
N VAL A 117 -4.25 23.44 1.69
CA VAL A 117 -5.18 22.30 1.79
C VAL A 117 -5.58 21.81 0.39
N ARG A 118 -5.90 20.53 0.25
CA ARG A 118 -6.36 19.93 -1.02
C ARG A 118 -7.87 19.84 -1.14
N ASP A 119 -8.55 19.81 -0.01
CA ASP A 119 -10.00 19.78 0.05
C ASP A 119 -10.52 20.70 1.16
N SER A 120 -11.76 21.18 1.00
CA SER A 120 -12.41 21.99 2.02
C SER A 120 -12.56 21.29 3.38
N SER A 121 -12.72 19.97 3.38
CA SER A 121 -12.83 19.12 4.58
C SER A 121 -11.53 19.05 5.39
N GLU A 122 -10.39 19.39 4.78
CA GLU A 122 -9.08 19.41 5.45
C GLU A 122 -8.81 20.71 6.22
N ARG A 123 -9.86 21.53 6.41
CA ARG A 123 -9.81 22.75 7.23
C ARG A 123 -11.03 22.83 8.14
N ILE A 124 -10.81 22.92 9.44
CA ILE A 124 -11.83 23.24 10.44
C ILE A 124 -11.67 24.72 10.81
N THR A 125 -12.67 25.52 10.44
CA THR A 125 -12.81 26.93 10.81
C THR A 125 -14.24 27.39 10.49
N SER A 126 -14.61 28.59 10.91
CA SER A 126 -15.85 29.27 10.54
C SER A 126 -15.85 29.84 9.10
N SER A 127 -14.68 30.00 8.48
CA SER A 127 -14.50 30.61 7.16
C SER A 127 -14.17 29.60 6.04
N LEU A 128 -14.76 29.73 4.85
CA LEU A 128 -14.40 28.87 3.73
C LEU A 128 -12.91 29.05 3.30
N PRO A 129 -12.22 27.97 2.91
CA PRO A 129 -10.87 28.08 2.36
C PRO A 129 -10.85 28.73 0.97
N ASN A 130 -9.69 29.25 0.58
CA ASN A 130 -9.51 29.81 -0.75
C ASN A 130 -9.54 28.69 -1.81
N LEU A 131 -10.61 28.64 -2.60
CA LEU A 131 -10.79 27.63 -3.64
C LEU A 131 -9.76 27.76 -4.76
N SER A 132 -9.23 28.95 -5.03
CA SER A 132 -8.22 29.16 -6.06
C SER A 132 -6.93 28.40 -5.70
N ASP A 133 -6.47 28.53 -4.46
CA ASP A 133 -5.24 27.87 -3.99
C ASP A 133 -5.39 26.35 -4.02
N ILE A 134 -6.58 25.84 -3.65
CA ILE A 134 -6.92 24.41 -3.71
C ILE A 134 -6.85 23.89 -5.15
N LEU A 135 -7.48 24.61 -6.09
CA LEU A 135 -7.54 24.20 -7.49
C LEU A 135 -6.15 24.25 -8.14
N GLU A 136 -5.40 25.31 -7.91
CA GLU A 136 -4.04 25.47 -8.43
C GLU A 136 -3.10 24.38 -7.88
N PHE A 137 -3.19 24.08 -6.58
CA PHE A 137 -2.38 23.04 -5.98
C PHE A 137 -2.72 21.65 -6.54
N ASN A 138 -3.99 21.29 -6.63
CA ASN A 138 -4.40 20.00 -7.19
C ASN A 138 -4.04 19.89 -8.69
N ALA A 139 -4.16 20.96 -9.47
CA ALA A 139 -3.71 21.01 -10.86
C ALA A 139 -2.20 20.81 -10.98
N CYS A 140 -1.41 21.39 -10.06
CA CYS A 140 0.02 21.16 -9.97
C CYS A 140 0.34 19.68 -9.72
N LEU A 141 -0.28 19.06 -8.71
CA LEU A 141 -0.05 17.64 -8.40
C LEU A 141 -0.34 16.75 -9.61
N LEU A 142 -1.45 17.00 -10.30
CA LEU A 142 -1.85 16.29 -11.51
C LEU A 142 -0.82 16.46 -12.64
N ALA A 143 -0.42 17.70 -12.94
CA ALA A 143 0.58 17.98 -13.98
C ALA A 143 1.95 17.34 -13.68
N CYS A 144 2.27 17.20 -12.39
CA CYS A 144 3.52 16.63 -11.93
C CYS A 144 3.48 15.09 -11.83
N GLY A 145 2.30 14.48 -11.90
CA GLY A 145 2.09 13.07 -11.64
C GLY A 145 2.45 12.67 -10.20
N LEU A 146 2.14 13.54 -9.24
CA LEU A 146 2.36 13.32 -7.82
C LEU A 146 1.06 12.84 -7.16
N GLU A 147 1.21 11.84 -6.31
CA GLU A 147 0.14 11.29 -5.49
C GLU A 147 0.41 11.58 -4.02
N ASP A 148 -0.65 11.91 -3.28
CA ASP A 148 -0.57 12.10 -1.83
C ASP A 148 -0.62 10.73 -1.15
N MET A 149 0.40 10.43 -0.35
CA MET A 149 0.55 9.13 0.29
C MET A 149 -0.54 8.93 1.33
N SER A 150 -1.13 7.73 1.36
CA SER A 150 -2.07 7.36 2.41
C SER A 150 -1.40 7.47 3.79
N GLY A 151 -2.03 8.27 4.66
CA GLY A 151 -1.53 8.58 5.98
C GLY A 151 -2.31 7.92 7.11
N ALA A 152 -1.65 7.68 8.22
CA ALA A 152 -2.27 7.34 9.50
C ALA A 152 -1.94 8.42 10.55
N GLY A 153 -2.65 8.41 11.69
CA GLY A 153 -2.42 9.35 12.79
C GLY A 153 -3.35 10.56 12.74
N CYS A 154 -2.82 11.75 13.00
CA CYS A 154 -3.61 12.98 13.06
C CYS A 154 -4.16 13.40 11.68
N ASP A 155 -5.47 13.68 11.62
CA ASP A 155 -6.12 14.14 10.39
C ASP A 155 -5.70 15.57 9.99
N PHE A 156 -5.47 16.42 10.99
CA PHE A 156 -4.99 17.79 10.83
C PHE A 156 -3.55 17.90 11.33
N THR A 157 -2.74 18.63 10.59
CA THR A 157 -1.31 18.75 10.86
C THR A 157 -0.92 20.11 11.40
N TRP A 158 -1.79 21.12 11.33
CA TRP A 158 -1.51 22.45 11.82
C TRP A 158 -2.68 23.04 12.62
N THR A 159 -2.37 23.87 13.62
CA THR A 159 -3.35 24.74 14.28
C THR A 159 -2.82 26.15 14.53
N ASN A 160 -3.69 27.16 14.52
CA ASN A 160 -3.30 28.52 14.91
C ASN A 160 -3.14 28.71 16.43
N ASN A 161 -3.40 27.67 17.25
CA ASN A 161 -3.35 27.68 18.71
C ASN A 161 -4.24 28.75 19.39
N GLN A 162 -5.21 29.32 18.68
CA GLN A 162 -6.16 30.25 19.29
C GLN A 162 -7.25 29.52 20.07
N ASP A 163 -7.96 30.23 20.93
CA ASP A 163 -9.00 29.65 21.78
C ASP A 163 -10.40 29.76 21.15
N GLY A 164 -11.28 28.85 21.57
CA GLY A 164 -12.70 28.86 21.19
C GLY A 164 -12.94 28.82 19.68
N GLN A 165 -13.89 29.65 19.22
CA GLN A 165 -14.32 29.70 17.82
C GLN A 165 -13.27 30.28 16.86
N ALA A 166 -12.21 30.89 17.41
CA ALA A 166 -11.10 31.40 16.61
C ALA A 166 -10.05 30.30 16.32
N ARG A 167 -10.17 29.12 16.94
CA ARG A 167 -9.28 27.99 16.67
C ARG A 167 -9.49 27.45 15.27
N VAL A 168 -8.39 27.34 14.53
CA VAL A 168 -8.35 26.77 13.20
C VAL A 168 -7.49 25.51 13.21
N TRP A 169 -7.93 24.48 12.52
CA TRP A 169 -7.14 23.28 12.22
C TRP A 169 -7.05 23.09 10.71
N CYS A 170 -5.87 22.77 10.20
CA CYS A 170 -5.62 22.54 8.77
C CYS A 170 -4.74 21.32 8.56
N LYS A 171 -4.89 20.63 7.42
CA LYS A 171 -3.89 19.67 6.93
C LYS A 171 -2.97 20.34 5.90
N LEU A 172 -1.84 20.85 6.36
CA LEU A 172 -0.85 21.58 5.56
C LEU A 172 0.39 20.73 5.24
N ASP A 173 0.82 19.92 6.20
CA ASP A 173 1.93 19.00 6.02
C ASP A 173 1.51 17.72 5.27
N ARG A 174 2.29 17.30 4.26
CA ARG A 174 2.00 16.14 3.40
C ARG A 174 3.24 15.32 3.04
N ALA A 175 2.99 14.10 2.55
CA ALA A 175 4.00 13.26 1.90
C ALA A 175 3.52 12.91 0.48
N LEU A 176 4.10 13.55 -0.53
CA LEU A 176 3.76 13.37 -1.94
C LEU A 176 4.79 12.51 -2.65
N VAL A 177 4.36 11.58 -3.49
CA VAL A 177 5.23 10.63 -4.19
C VAL A 177 4.88 10.49 -5.66
N LYS A 178 5.87 10.19 -6.50
CA LYS A 178 5.59 9.67 -7.84
C LYS A 178 5.19 8.18 -7.77
N PRO A 179 4.28 7.70 -8.63
CA PRO A 179 3.89 6.29 -8.65
C PRO A 179 5.05 5.28 -8.78
N GLY A 180 6.13 5.66 -9.49
CA GLY A 180 7.34 4.84 -9.61
C GLY A 180 8.02 4.51 -8.26
N TRP A 181 7.78 5.34 -7.24
CA TRP A 181 8.29 5.14 -5.89
C TRP A 181 7.80 3.85 -5.24
N PHE A 182 6.56 3.44 -5.55
CA PHE A 182 5.97 2.19 -5.05
C PHE A 182 6.61 0.92 -5.61
N ALA A 183 7.33 1.02 -6.73
CA ALA A 183 8.09 -0.11 -7.27
C ALA A 183 9.32 -0.42 -6.41
N SER A 184 9.98 0.62 -5.88
CA SER A 184 11.18 0.49 -5.04
C SER A 184 10.85 0.17 -3.58
N PHE A 185 9.78 0.77 -3.06
CA PHE A 185 9.31 0.56 -1.69
C PHE A 185 7.85 0.13 -1.71
N PRO A 186 7.57 -1.18 -1.73
CA PRO A 186 6.20 -1.64 -1.68
C PRO A 186 5.62 -1.34 -0.29
N SER A 187 4.61 -0.49 -0.26
CA SER A 187 3.87 -0.08 0.95
C SER A 187 4.59 0.94 1.84
N PRO A 188 4.96 2.14 1.33
CA PRO A 188 5.39 3.21 2.20
C PRO A 188 4.18 3.70 3.03
N THR A 189 4.44 4.19 4.24
CA THR A 189 3.38 4.70 5.10
C THR A 189 3.77 6.07 5.62
N ALA A 190 2.91 7.06 5.44
CA ALA A 190 3.01 8.35 6.12
C ALA A 190 2.27 8.28 7.46
N LEU A 191 2.92 8.72 8.53
CA LEU A 191 2.35 8.81 9.87
C LEU A 191 2.44 10.26 10.33
N PHE A 192 1.28 10.86 10.58
CA PHE A 192 1.13 12.21 11.09
C PHE A 192 1.05 12.15 12.62
N LEU A 193 2.11 12.57 13.30
CA LEU A 193 2.22 12.49 14.75
C LEU A 193 1.60 13.73 15.42
N PRO A 194 1.22 13.63 16.71
CA PRO A 194 0.78 14.80 17.45
C PRO A 194 1.81 15.96 17.41
N PRO A 195 1.37 17.22 17.37
CA PRO A 195 2.23 18.38 17.13
C PRO A 195 3.21 18.69 18.28
N GLY A 196 2.93 18.20 19.50
CA GLY A 196 3.83 18.32 20.65
C GLY A 196 4.15 19.78 20.97
N ILE A 197 5.43 20.15 20.81
CA ILE A 197 6.00 21.49 21.10
C ILE A 197 5.88 22.47 19.92
N SER A 198 5.24 22.08 18.82
CA SER A 198 5.01 22.92 17.65
C SER A 198 3.51 23.14 17.44
N ASP A 199 3.18 24.10 16.58
CA ASP A 199 1.85 24.24 16.01
C ASP A 199 1.65 23.34 14.77
N HIS A 200 2.73 22.70 14.30
CA HIS A 200 2.71 21.68 13.24
C HIS A 200 3.01 20.27 13.76
N SER A 201 2.43 19.29 13.08
CA SER A 201 2.58 17.86 13.31
C SER A 201 3.77 17.30 12.53
N PRO A 202 4.64 16.49 13.15
CA PRO A 202 5.68 15.78 12.42
C PRO A 202 5.06 14.80 11.40
N VAL A 203 5.57 14.81 10.17
CA VAL A 203 5.23 13.82 9.14
C VAL A 203 6.34 12.80 9.04
N MET A 204 6.07 11.58 9.47
CA MET A 204 7.02 10.48 9.42
C MET A 204 6.67 9.49 8.31
N VAL A 205 7.55 9.36 7.32
CA VAL A 205 7.44 8.36 6.26
C VAL A 205 8.31 7.15 6.59
N THR A 206 7.66 6.01 6.80
CA THR A 206 8.38 4.74 6.97
C THR A 206 8.42 3.99 5.64
N MET A 207 9.64 3.68 5.22
CA MET A 207 9.92 2.92 4.02
C MET A 207 10.41 1.54 4.41
N PHE A 208 9.61 0.54 4.09
CA PHE A 208 10.01 -0.85 4.21
C PHE A 208 10.73 -1.25 2.91
N LYS A 209 11.95 -1.78 3.03
CA LYS A 209 12.48 -2.59 1.94
C LYS A 209 11.52 -3.77 1.77
N SER A 210 11.22 -4.14 0.53
CA SER A 210 10.39 -5.31 0.22
C SER A 210 10.86 -6.51 1.03
N SER A 211 10.18 -6.79 2.13
CA SER A 211 10.31 -8.07 2.81
C SER A 211 9.66 -9.08 1.87
N LYS A 212 10.34 -10.21 1.66
CA LYS A 212 9.80 -11.35 0.91
C LYS A 212 8.66 -12.00 1.71
N HIS A 213 7.62 -11.25 2.04
CA HIS A 213 6.40 -11.83 2.56
C HIS A 213 5.89 -12.79 1.51
N ARG A 214 5.62 -14.03 1.92
CA ARG A 214 5.02 -15.03 1.05
C ARG A 214 3.74 -14.43 0.48
N ALA A 215 3.68 -14.26 -0.84
CA ALA A 215 2.47 -13.80 -1.49
C ALA A 215 1.29 -14.65 -1.00
N ARG A 216 0.24 -13.98 -0.54
CA ARG A 216 -1.03 -14.66 -0.21
C ARG A 216 -1.52 -15.34 -1.47
N PHE A 217 -2.09 -16.54 -1.32
CA PHE A 217 -2.71 -17.19 -2.44
C PHE A 217 -3.98 -16.42 -2.78
N SER A 218 -4.04 -15.91 -4.01
CA SER A 218 -5.22 -15.31 -4.60
C SER A 218 -5.53 -16.10 -5.86
N PHE A 219 -6.76 -16.56 -5.97
CA PHE A 219 -7.24 -17.20 -7.18
C PHE A 219 -7.20 -16.20 -8.34
N LEU A 220 -6.69 -16.61 -9.50
CA LEU A 220 -6.69 -15.77 -10.70
C LEU A 220 -7.69 -16.32 -11.71
N ASP A 221 -8.60 -15.47 -12.18
CA ASP A 221 -9.70 -15.91 -13.06
C ASP A 221 -9.19 -16.47 -14.39
N CYS A 222 -8.04 -15.96 -14.86
CA CYS A 222 -7.37 -16.48 -16.05
C CYS A 222 -6.94 -17.96 -15.94
N TRP A 223 -6.86 -18.53 -14.73
CA TRP A 223 -6.57 -19.96 -14.56
C TRP A 223 -7.69 -20.84 -15.11
N ILE A 224 -8.95 -20.39 -15.03
CA ILE A 224 -10.11 -21.15 -15.53
C ILE A 224 -10.01 -21.33 -17.05
N GLN A 225 -9.35 -20.39 -17.74
CA GLN A 225 -9.17 -20.43 -19.19
C GLN A 225 -8.05 -21.38 -19.64
N ASP A 226 -7.23 -21.90 -18.72
CA ASP A 226 -6.25 -22.93 -19.08
C ASP A 226 -6.96 -24.27 -19.32
N PRO A 227 -6.73 -24.95 -20.46
CA PRO A 227 -7.38 -26.23 -20.76
C PRO A 227 -7.15 -27.32 -19.70
N ARG A 228 -6.06 -27.23 -18.92
CA ARG A 228 -5.72 -28.19 -17.87
C ARG A 228 -6.37 -27.89 -16.53
N TYR A 229 -7.09 -26.77 -16.39
CA TYR A 229 -7.66 -26.33 -15.11
C TYR A 229 -8.57 -27.41 -14.49
N ASN A 230 -9.56 -27.89 -15.25
CA ASN A 230 -10.54 -28.85 -14.75
C ASN A 230 -9.91 -30.17 -14.31
N SER A 231 -8.97 -30.71 -15.09
CA SER A 231 -8.28 -31.95 -14.73
C SER A 231 -7.42 -31.76 -13.48
N LEU A 232 -6.64 -30.68 -13.41
CA LEU A 232 -5.81 -30.38 -12.23
C LEU A 232 -6.61 -30.25 -10.95
N VAL A 233 -7.76 -29.55 -11.00
CA VAL A 233 -8.63 -29.38 -9.83
C VAL A 233 -9.26 -30.72 -9.44
N TYR A 234 -9.77 -31.48 -10.41
CA TYR A 234 -10.37 -32.79 -10.16
C TYR A 234 -9.38 -33.77 -9.52
N ASP A 235 -8.18 -33.89 -10.07
CA ASP A 235 -7.13 -34.78 -9.57
C ASP A 235 -6.69 -34.38 -8.17
N ALA A 236 -6.49 -33.08 -7.94
CA ALA A 236 -6.14 -32.57 -6.62
C ALA A 236 -7.25 -32.82 -5.58
N TRP A 237 -8.53 -32.65 -5.98
CA TRP A 237 -9.68 -32.87 -5.11
C TRP A 237 -9.89 -34.35 -4.75
N LYS A 238 -9.52 -35.27 -5.65
CA LYS A 238 -9.63 -36.72 -5.44
C LYS A 238 -8.58 -37.27 -4.45
N SER A 239 -7.61 -36.46 -4.03
CA SER A 239 -6.62 -36.85 -3.02
C SER A 239 -7.30 -37.42 -1.76
N SER A 240 -6.91 -38.62 -1.36
CA SER A 240 -7.42 -39.29 -0.17
C SER A 240 -6.74 -38.75 1.10
N CYS A 241 -7.50 -38.61 2.18
CA CYS A 241 -7.00 -38.29 3.50
C CYS A 241 -7.91 -38.86 4.59
N TYR A 242 -7.33 -39.12 5.75
CA TYR A 242 -8.04 -39.59 6.94
C TYR A 242 -8.18 -38.45 7.95
N GLY A 243 -9.28 -38.45 8.72
CA GLY A 243 -9.60 -37.41 9.69
C GLY A 243 -11.09 -37.03 9.68
N THR A 244 -11.43 -36.00 10.45
CA THR A 244 -12.79 -35.43 10.50
C THR A 244 -13.19 -34.85 9.15
N ALA A 245 -14.50 -34.67 8.91
CA ALA A 245 -15.01 -34.10 7.66
C ALA A 245 -14.38 -32.72 7.36
N MET A 246 -14.26 -31.86 8.38
CA MET A 246 -13.62 -30.54 8.27
C MET A 246 -12.13 -30.65 7.92
N PHE A 247 -11.40 -31.57 8.54
CA PHE A 247 -10.00 -31.81 8.20
C PHE A 247 -9.85 -32.27 6.74
N LYS A 248 -10.71 -33.20 6.29
CA LYS A 248 -10.70 -33.69 4.91
C LYS A 248 -10.98 -32.58 3.90
N PHE A 249 -11.95 -31.71 4.18
CA PHE A 249 -12.26 -30.57 3.35
C PHE A 249 -11.08 -29.58 3.25
N PHE A 250 -10.51 -29.19 4.39
CA PHE A 250 -9.33 -28.31 4.42
C PHE A 250 -8.12 -28.91 3.69
N PHE A 251 -7.88 -30.22 3.88
CA PHE A 251 -6.83 -30.93 3.17
C PHE A 251 -7.03 -30.86 1.66
N LYS A 252 -8.24 -31.16 1.15
CA LYS A 252 -8.56 -31.06 -0.28
C LYS A 252 -8.35 -29.66 -0.85
N LEU A 253 -8.79 -28.61 -0.12
CA LEU A 253 -8.52 -27.22 -0.52
C LEU A 253 -7.03 -26.92 -0.59
N LYS A 254 -6.23 -27.44 0.34
CA LYS A 254 -4.77 -27.29 0.33
C LYS A 254 -4.13 -27.98 -0.89
N GLN A 255 -4.64 -29.14 -1.30
CA GLN A 255 -4.18 -29.84 -2.50
C GLN A 255 -4.50 -29.06 -3.78
N VAL A 256 -5.75 -28.59 -3.93
CA VAL A 256 -6.16 -27.75 -5.08
C VAL A 256 -5.31 -26.49 -5.15
N ARG A 257 -5.10 -25.81 -4.02
CA ARG A 257 -4.21 -24.66 -3.93
C ARG A 257 -2.80 -24.99 -4.44
N GLY A 258 -2.23 -26.14 -4.05
CA GLY A 258 -0.91 -26.58 -4.50
C GLY A 258 -0.84 -26.80 -6.02
N ALA A 259 -1.83 -27.50 -6.58
CA ALA A 259 -1.92 -27.77 -8.02
C ALA A 259 -2.04 -26.47 -8.85
N LEU A 260 -2.95 -25.57 -8.45
CA LEU A 260 -3.12 -24.27 -9.10
C LEU A 260 -1.87 -23.39 -8.98
N TRP A 261 -1.17 -23.45 -7.85
CA TRP A 261 0.10 -22.73 -7.68
C TRP A 261 1.21 -23.28 -8.57
N GLY A 262 1.24 -24.59 -8.79
CA GLY A 262 2.11 -25.23 -9.78
C GLY A 262 1.82 -24.75 -11.20
N LEU A 263 0.54 -24.72 -11.59
CA LEU A 263 0.09 -24.16 -12.87
C LEU A 263 0.55 -22.71 -13.03
N HIS A 264 0.32 -21.88 -12.00
CA HIS A 264 0.73 -20.48 -11.99
C HIS A 264 2.24 -20.34 -12.22
N ARG A 265 3.07 -21.07 -11.47
CA ARG A 265 4.53 -21.01 -11.62
C ARG A 265 5.01 -21.39 -13.01
N ASN A 266 4.41 -22.40 -13.62
CA ASN A 266 4.87 -22.92 -14.91
C ASN A 266 4.37 -22.07 -16.10
N VAL A 267 3.15 -21.52 -15.99
CA VAL A 267 2.43 -20.95 -17.15
C VAL A 267 2.23 -19.44 -17.03
N PHE A 268 2.12 -18.91 -15.82
CA PHE A 268 1.69 -17.54 -15.57
C PHE A 268 2.72 -16.71 -14.80
N SER A 269 3.81 -17.31 -14.33
CA SER A 269 4.90 -16.58 -13.68
C SER A 269 5.66 -15.72 -14.69
N ASN A 270 6.21 -14.60 -14.20
CA ASN A 270 6.99 -13.65 -15.01
C ASN A 270 6.30 -13.25 -16.32
N ILE A 271 4.98 -13.02 -16.27
CA ILE A 271 4.15 -12.72 -17.44
C ILE A 271 4.73 -11.58 -18.29
N GLN A 272 5.25 -10.52 -17.65
CA GLN A 272 5.90 -9.39 -18.32
C GLN A 272 7.10 -9.81 -19.18
N SER A 273 8.01 -10.60 -18.61
CA SER A 273 9.19 -11.08 -19.32
C SER A 273 8.80 -12.00 -20.48
N ARG A 274 7.74 -12.78 -20.32
CA ARG A 274 7.21 -13.68 -21.37
C ARG A 274 6.54 -12.91 -22.50
N ILE A 275 5.78 -11.85 -22.17
CA ILE A 275 5.18 -10.94 -23.15
C ILE A 275 6.27 -10.26 -23.98
N MET A 276 7.31 -9.75 -23.31
CA MET A 276 8.46 -9.12 -23.97
C MET A 276 9.20 -10.11 -24.87
N ALA A 277 9.47 -11.33 -24.40
CA ALA A 277 10.11 -12.37 -25.21
C ALA A 277 9.25 -12.75 -26.43
N ALA A 278 7.95 -12.98 -26.23
CA ALA A 278 7.03 -13.32 -27.31
C ALA A 278 6.91 -12.19 -28.35
N ARG A 279 6.91 -10.93 -27.90
CA ARG A 279 6.94 -9.75 -28.77
C ARG A 279 8.21 -9.71 -29.61
N ASN A 280 9.37 -9.85 -28.98
CA ASN A 280 10.66 -9.83 -29.68
C ASN A 280 10.77 -10.97 -30.71
N SER A 281 10.29 -12.17 -30.36
CA SER A 281 10.24 -13.30 -31.30
C SER A 281 9.30 -13.05 -32.47
N LEU A 282 8.13 -12.45 -32.22
CA LEU A 282 7.18 -12.08 -33.27
C LEU A 282 7.76 -11.02 -34.20
N GLU A 283 8.36 -9.96 -33.66
CA GLU A 283 8.99 -8.89 -34.44
C GLU A 283 10.15 -9.44 -35.29
N ALA A 284 11.00 -10.31 -34.72
CA ALA A 284 12.09 -10.95 -35.47
C ALA A 284 11.56 -11.83 -36.62
N CYS A 285 10.52 -12.62 -36.39
CA CYS A 285 9.87 -13.42 -37.42
C CYS A 285 9.30 -12.55 -38.54
N GLN A 286 8.62 -11.45 -38.18
CA GLN A 286 8.02 -10.53 -39.14
C GLN A 286 9.08 -9.80 -39.98
N VAL A 287 10.23 -9.43 -39.40
CA VAL A 287 11.36 -8.86 -40.15
C VAL A 287 11.92 -9.87 -41.15
N LEU A 288 12.09 -11.14 -40.76
CA LEU A 288 12.57 -12.19 -41.68
C LEU A 288 11.57 -12.48 -42.81
N MET A 289 10.27 -12.41 -42.54
CA MET A 289 9.23 -12.56 -43.57
C MET A 289 9.27 -11.46 -44.63
N GLN A 290 9.75 -10.25 -44.30
CA GLN A 290 9.92 -9.20 -45.30
C GLN A 290 10.99 -9.56 -46.36
N SER A 291 12.01 -10.34 -45.97
CA SER A 291 13.05 -10.84 -46.88
C SER A 291 12.71 -12.16 -47.57
N CYS A 292 11.79 -12.96 -47.01
CA CYS A 292 11.44 -14.31 -47.50
C CYS A 292 9.92 -14.53 -47.43
N SER A 293 9.15 -13.77 -48.21
CA SER A 293 7.68 -13.70 -48.11
C SER A 293 6.92 -15.00 -48.44
N SER A 294 7.56 -15.95 -49.14
CA SER A 294 6.94 -17.21 -49.56
C SER A 294 7.35 -18.43 -48.73
N ASP A 295 8.11 -18.24 -47.64
CA ASP A 295 8.54 -19.34 -46.78
C ASP A 295 7.38 -19.82 -45.89
N GLU A 296 6.83 -21.00 -46.19
CA GLU A 296 5.76 -21.62 -45.40
C GLU A 296 6.15 -21.86 -43.93
N GLY A 297 7.43 -22.05 -43.63
CA GLY A 297 7.94 -22.22 -42.27
C GLY A 297 7.83 -20.92 -41.45
N LEU A 298 8.13 -19.78 -42.06
CA LEU A 298 7.98 -18.46 -41.44
C LEU A 298 6.51 -18.07 -41.29
N ILE A 299 5.66 -18.39 -42.27
CA ILE A 299 4.21 -18.19 -42.21
C ILE A 299 3.60 -19.04 -41.07
N ALA A 300 4.04 -20.29 -40.92
CA ALA A 300 3.64 -21.12 -39.79
C ALA A 300 4.12 -20.58 -38.43
N GLN A 301 5.29 -19.92 -38.40
CA GLN A 301 5.80 -19.24 -37.21
C GLN A 301 5.05 -17.96 -36.86
N GLU A 302 4.28 -17.34 -37.77
CA GLU A 302 3.40 -16.20 -37.44
C GLU A 302 2.31 -16.57 -36.40
N ARG A 303 2.11 -17.87 -36.12
CA ARG A 303 1.34 -18.36 -34.95
C ARG A 303 1.87 -17.82 -33.61
N LEU A 304 3.09 -17.30 -33.56
CA LEU A 304 3.63 -16.52 -32.43
C LEU A 304 2.73 -15.33 -32.08
N ARG A 305 2.02 -14.75 -33.06
CA ARG A 305 1.04 -13.68 -32.84
C ARG A 305 -0.08 -14.12 -31.91
N ALA A 306 -0.65 -15.31 -32.13
CA ALA A 306 -1.70 -15.85 -31.27
C ALA A 306 -1.18 -16.10 -29.84
N THR A 307 0.07 -16.52 -29.71
CA THR A 307 0.72 -16.71 -28.40
C THR A 307 0.90 -15.37 -27.69
N TYR A 308 1.40 -14.34 -28.39
CA TYR A 308 1.56 -13.00 -27.85
C TYR A 308 0.23 -12.38 -27.40
N MET A 309 -0.81 -12.44 -28.25
CA MET A 309 -2.15 -11.96 -27.91
C MET A 309 -2.72 -12.66 -26.68
N LYS A 310 -2.58 -14.00 -26.59
CA LYS A 310 -3.02 -14.77 -25.42
C LYS A 310 -2.31 -14.34 -24.14
N LEU A 311 -1.01 -14.02 -24.20
CA LEU A 311 -0.27 -13.53 -23.02
C LEU A 311 -0.74 -12.13 -22.59
N LEU A 312 -1.09 -11.26 -23.54
CA LEU A 312 -1.67 -9.94 -23.24
C LEU A 312 -3.05 -10.08 -22.58
N ASP A 313 -3.92 -10.95 -23.10
CA ASP A 313 -5.25 -11.20 -22.51
C ASP A 313 -5.14 -11.70 -21.07
N VAL A 314 -4.17 -12.57 -20.79
CA VAL A 314 -3.85 -13.06 -19.45
C VAL A 314 -3.39 -11.91 -18.54
N GLU A 315 -2.49 -11.03 -19.00
CA GLU A 315 -2.06 -9.88 -18.22
C GLU A 315 -3.25 -8.96 -17.89
N LEU A 316 -4.05 -8.63 -18.90
CA LEU A 316 -5.24 -7.78 -18.74
C LEU A 316 -6.24 -8.39 -17.76
N SER A 317 -6.49 -9.70 -17.83
CA SER A 317 -7.36 -10.41 -16.87
C SER A 317 -6.84 -10.28 -15.43
N ILE A 318 -5.54 -10.49 -15.21
CA ILE A 318 -4.91 -10.36 -13.88
C ILE A 318 -5.01 -8.93 -13.36
N LEU A 319 -4.77 -7.94 -14.23
CA LEU A 319 -4.81 -6.53 -13.87
C LEU A 319 -6.23 -6.06 -13.53
N ARG A 320 -7.24 -6.45 -14.34
CA ARG A 320 -8.66 -6.16 -14.09
C ARG A 320 -9.10 -6.71 -12.73
N GLN A 321 -8.79 -7.96 -12.46
CA GLN A 321 -9.15 -8.62 -11.20
C GLN A 321 -8.49 -7.93 -9.99
N LYS A 322 -7.20 -7.57 -10.08
CA LYS A 322 -6.50 -6.83 -9.01
C LYS A 322 -7.06 -5.42 -8.81
N ALA A 323 -7.46 -4.76 -9.90
CA ALA A 323 -8.04 -3.42 -9.88
C ALA A 323 -9.50 -3.42 -9.36
N LYS A 324 -10.17 -4.58 -9.29
CA LYS A 324 -11.63 -4.70 -9.07
C LYS A 324 -12.42 -3.76 -9.99
N ALA A 325 -12.05 -3.75 -11.26
CA ALA A 325 -12.58 -2.85 -12.28
C ALA A 325 -13.62 -3.56 -13.15
N ASP A 326 -14.68 -4.08 -12.52
CA ASP A 326 -15.75 -4.80 -13.21
C ASP A 326 -16.63 -3.80 -13.99
N GLY A 327 -16.80 -4.01 -15.29
CA GLY A 327 -17.61 -3.15 -16.17
C GLY A 327 -16.82 -2.17 -17.05
N ILE A 328 -15.50 -2.16 -16.96
CA ILE A 328 -14.65 -1.30 -17.80
C ILE A 328 -14.32 -2.02 -19.11
N VAL A 329 -15.15 -1.79 -20.14
CA VAL A 329 -14.87 -2.18 -21.54
C VAL A 329 -13.89 -1.18 -22.14
N LEU A 330 -12.62 -1.28 -21.77
CA LEU A 330 -11.58 -0.47 -22.40
C LEU A 330 -10.97 -1.27 -23.54
N ASN A 331 -11.42 -0.95 -24.76
CA ASN A 331 -10.89 -1.50 -26.00
C ASN A 331 -9.51 -0.91 -26.37
N ASP A 332 -9.12 0.25 -25.80
CA ASP A 332 -7.89 0.97 -26.18
C ASP A 332 -7.03 1.51 -25.01
N CYS A 333 -7.38 1.31 -23.73
CA CYS A 333 -6.61 1.96 -22.66
C CYS A 333 -5.31 1.23 -22.27
N PRO A 334 -4.24 1.99 -22.02
CA PRO A 334 -2.94 1.47 -21.62
C PRO A 334 -3.04 0.77 -20.26
N THR A 335 -2.26 -0.30 -20.11
CA THR A 335 -2.04 -1.04 -18.86
C THR A 335 -1.76 -0.13 -17.65
N LYS A 336 -1.25 1.08 -17.89
CA LYS A 336 -1.02 2.13 -16.88
C LYS A 336 -2.24 2.41 -15.99
N TYR A 337 -3.45 2.56 -16.55
CA TYR A 337 -4.65 2.81 -15.74
C TYR A 337 -4.86 1.72 -14.68
N PHE A 338 -4.75 0.45 -15.11
CA PHE A 338 -4.90 -0.67 -14.18
C PHE A 338 -3.77 -0.72 -13.16
N TYR A 339 -2.52 -0.42 -13.56
CA TYR A 339 -1.39 -0.34 -12.62
C TYR A 339 -1.61 0.75 -11.57
N ASP A 340 -2.02 1.94 -11.98
CA ASP A 340 -2.30 3.08 -11.08
C ASP A 340 -3.45 2.72 -10.12
N ARG A 341 -4.55 2.16 -10.64
CA ARG A 341 -5.68 1.71 -9.82
C ARG A 341 -5.32 0.58 -8.86
N VAL A 342 -4.49 -0.37 -9.29
CA VAL A 342 -3.99 -1.45 -8.42
C VAL A 342 -3.10 -0.86 -7.31
N ASN A 343 -2.27 0.13 -7.62
CA ASN A 343 -1.42 0.79 -6.64
C ASN A 343 -2.25 1.59 -5.64
N GLU A 344 -3.20 2.40 -6.09
CA GLU A 344 -4.13 3.15 -5.24
C GLU A 344 -4.87 2.21 -4.27
N ARG A 345 -5.38 1.07 -4.77
CA ARG A 345 -6.04 0.06 -3.93
C ARG A 345 -5.08 -0.57 -2.93
N ARG A 346 -3.85 -0.86 -3.33
CA ARG A 346 -2.83 -1.36 -2.40
C ARG A 346 -2.57 -0.33 -1.29
N GLN A 347 -2.45 0.95 -1.64
CA GLN A 347 -2.26 2.03 -0.67
C GLN A 347 -3.42 2.11 0.32
N ALA A 348 -4.65 2.12 -0.18
CA ALA A 348 -5.85 2.17 0.66
C ALA A 348 -6.00 0.96 1.59
N GLN A 349 -5.37 -0.18 1.28
CA GLN A 349 -5.40 -1.39 2.10
C GLN A 349 -4.27 -1.49 3.12
N ILE A 350 -3.30 -0.56 3.10
CA ILE A 350 -2.22 -0.55 4.08
C ILE A 350 -2.74 0.01 5.39
N ILE A 351 -2.66 -0.83 6.43
CA ILE A 351 -2.88 -0.39 7.81
C ILE A 351 -1.51 -0.04 8.38
N GLY A 352 -1.22 1.25 8.43
CA GLY A 352 0.09 1.78 8.84
C GLY A 352 0.34 1.75 10.34
N ALA A 353 -0.72 1.93 11.13
CA ALA A 353 -0.68 1.91 12.59
C ALA A 353 -2.05 1.48 13.13
N ILE A 354 -2.06 0.89 14.33
CA ILE A 354 -3.27 0.53 15.07
C ILE A 354 -3.08 0.91 16.55
N ASP A 355 -4.17 1.21 17.24
CA ASP A 355 -4.21 1.18 18.70
C ASP A 355 -4.57 -0.23 19.13
N ASP A 356 -3.71 -0.86 19.92
CA ASP A 356 -4.00 -2.19 20.43
C ASP A 356 -5.02 -2.16 21.58
N HIS A 357 -5.42 -3.34 22.06
CA HIS A 357 -6.40 -3.50 23.13
C HIS A 357 -5.95 -2.91 24.49
N GLN A 358 -4.68 -2.55 24.63
CA GLN A 358 -4.11 -1.89 25.81
C GLN A 358 -3.95 -0.38 25.62
N GLY A 359 -4.39 0.16 24.47
CA GLY A 359 -4.23 1.56 24.10
C GLY A 359 -2.82 1.92 23.65
N VAL A 360 -1.97 0.93 23.33
CA VAL A 360 -0.62 1.16 22.81
C VAL A 360 -0.66 1.23 21.29
N VAL A 361 -0.10 2.31 20.74
CA VAL A 361 0.02 2.51 19.30
C VAL A 361 1.09 1.57 18.74
N ARG A 362 0.69 0.59 17.92
CA ARG A 362 1.60 -0.28 17.17
C ARG A 362 1.81 0.23 15.76
N ARG A 363 3.05 0.27 15.28
CA ARG A 363 3.40 0.96 14.02
C ARG A 363 4.16 0.05 13.06
N GLY A 364 3.81 0.15 11.79
CA GLY A 364 4.44 -0.62 10.72
C GLY A 364 3.92 -2.05 10.62
N LEU A 365 4.25 -2.70 9.50
CA LEU A 365 3.57 -3.93 9.07
C LEU A 365 3.73 -5.11 10.04
N SER A 366 4.88 -5.24 10.72
CA SER A 366 5.13 -6.36 11.66
C SER A 366 4.35 -6.17 12.96
N GLU A 367 4.52 -5.02 13.62
CA GLU A 367 3.87 -4.76 14.91
C GLU A 367 2.35 -4.72 14.78
N VAL A 368 1.83 -4.16 13.68
CA VAL A 368 0.39 -4.19 13.37
C VAL A 368 -0.10 -5.62 13.22
N ALA A 369 0.62 -6.47 12.46
CA ALA A 369 0.25 -7.87 12.29
C ALA A 369 0.29 -8.65 13.61
N GLU A 370 1.30 -8.41 14.45
CA GLU A 370 1.41 -8.99 15.79
C GLU A 370 0.26 -8.53 16.69
N GLY A 371 -0.08 -7.24 16.68
CA GLY A 371 -1.20 -6.70 17.45
C GLY A 371 -2.54 -7.34 17.08
N PHE A 372 -2.81 -7.57 15.78
CA PHE A 372 -3.99 -8.32 15.36
C PHE A 372 -3.97 -9.77 15.87
N VAL A 373 -2.83 -10.47 15.74
CA VAL A 373 -2.72 -11.86 16.20
C VAL A 373 -2.92 -11.96 17.71
N GLU A 374 -2.33 -11.05 18.47
CA GLU A 374 -2.45 -10.98 19.92
C GLU A 374 -3.90 -10.73 20.34
N TYR A 375 -4.56 -9.73 19.74
CA TYR A 375 -5.97 -9.44 20.00
C TYR A 375 -6.86 -10.66 19.77
N TYR A 376 -6.75 -11.32 18.61
CA TYR A 376 -7.60 -12.47 18.28
C TYR A 376 -7.24 -13.71 19.11
N LYS A 377 -5.98 -13.89 19.53
CA LYS A 377 -5.62 -14.94 20.49
C LYS A 377 -6.27 -14.70 21.85
N CYS A 378 -6.26 -13.46 22.34
CA CYS A 378 -6.95 -13.11 23.58
C CYS A 378 -8.47 -13.30 23.45
N LEU A 379 -9.06 -12.91 22.31
CA LEU A 379 -10.50 -13.02 22.05
C LEU A 379 -10.97 -14.48 21.94
N LEU A 380 -10.24 -15.32 21.20
CA LEU A 380 -10.59 -16.72 20.99
C LEU A 380 -10.17 -17.61 22.18
N GLY A 381 -9.36 -17.09 23.10
CA GLY A 381 -8.91 -17.78 24.30
C GLY A 381 -7.78 -18.77 24.06
N SER A 382 -7.41 -19.47 25.14
CA SER A 382 -6.47 -20.60 25.12
C SER A 382 -7.23 -21.92 25.10
N ASP A 383 -6.56 -22.98 24.65
CA ASP A 383 -7.04 -24.36 24.79
C ASP A 383 -7.33 -24.63 26.28
N GLN A 384 -8.59 -24.91 26.58
CA GLN A 384 -9.01 -25.36 27.91
C GLN A 384 -9.57 -26.77 27.75
N ASP A 385 -9.31 -27.63 28.72
CA ASP A 385 -9.98 -28.94 28.79
C ASP A 385 -11.49 -28.71 28.89
N VAL A 386 -12.15 -28.81 27.74
CA VAL A 386 -13.60 -28.76 27.65
C VAL A 386 -14.09 -30.12 28.14
N GLN A 387 -14.79 -30.14 29.27
CA GLN A 387 -15.52 -31.35 29.66
C GLN A 387 -16.49 -31.72 28.55
N ASP A 388 -16.63 -33.03 28.26
CA ASP A 388 -17.58 -33.51 27.28
C ASP A 388 -18.96 -32.88 27.54
N LEU A 389 -19.58 -32.38 26.46
CA LEU A 389 -20.91 -31.79 26.52
C LEU A 389 -21.87 -32.76 27.18
N ASP A 390 -22.47 -32.36 28.32
CA ASP A 390 -23.55 -33.12 28.93
C ASP A 390 -24.78 -33.09 28.02
N TYR A 391 -24.91 -34.14 27.22
CA TYR A 391 -26.02 -34.32 26.30
C TYR A 391 -27.38 -34.32 27.01
N SER A 392 -27.43 -34.64 28.31
CA SER A 392 -28.67 -34.59 29.11
C SER A 392 -29.12 -33.15 29.38
N PHE A 393 -28.16 -32.22 29.53
CA PHE A 393 -28.43 -30.79 29.65
C PHE A 393 -28.92 -30.20 28.32
N LEU A 394 -28.26 -30.54 27.20
CA LEU A 394 -28.68 -30.08 25.87
C LEU A 394 -30.09 -30.58 25.50
N ALA A 395 -30.40 -31.85 25.82
CA ALA A 395 -31.74 -32.42 25.59
C ALA A 395 -32.84 -31.68 26.38
N LYS A 396 -32.53 -31.22 27.61
CA LYS A 396 -33.43 -30.37 28.40
C LYS A 396 -33.53 -28.95 27.87
N TRP A 397 -32.41 -28.32 27.52
CA TRP A 397 -32.34 -26.91 27.11
C TRP A 397 -33.00 -26.67 25.75
N ALA A 398 -32.83 -27.59 24.80
CA ALA A 398 -33.33 -27.40 23.45
C ALA A 398 -34.86 -27.56 23.32
N GLY A 399 -35.56 -28.10 24.33
CA GLY A 399 -37.02 -28.29 24.29
C GLY A 399 -37.51 -29.12 23.08
N ILE A 400 -36.60 -29.87 22.46
CA ILE A 400 -36.85 -30.62 21.22
C ILE A 400 -37.66 -31.86 21.60
N ARG A 401 -38.98 -31.79 21.37
CA ARG A 401 -39.86 -32.96 21.48
C ARG A 401 -39.37 -34.04 20.51
N GLY A 402 -39.46 -35.30 20.93
CA GLY A 402 -38.80 -36.48 20.34
C GLY A 402 -38.88 -36.63 18.81
N ASP A 403 -39.85 -36.01 18.14
CA ASP A 403 -40.07 -36.13 16.70
C ASP A 403 -39.10 -35.27 15.86
N SER A 404 -38.53 -34.20 16.42
CA SER A 404 -37.66 -33.25 15.69
C SER A 404 -36.18 -33.69 15.58
N TRP A 405 -35.78 -34.76 16.26
CA TRP A 405 -34.42 -35.31 16.12
C TRP A 405 -34.21 -35.92 14.73
N SER A 406 -35.24 -36.58 14.21
CA SER A 406 -35.20 -37.22 12.89
C SER A 406 -34.86 -36.23 11.76
N SER A 407 -35.37 -34.98 11.84
CA SER A 407 -35.11 -33.94 10.85
C SER A 407 -33.72 -33.32 10.94
N LEU A 408 -33.06 -33.38 12.10
CA LEU A 408 -31.71 -32.83 12.32
C LEU A 408 -30.59 -33.82 11.97
N VAL A 409 -30.88 -35.12 12.01
CA VAL A 409 -29.90 -36.19 11.72
C VAL A 409 -30.11 -36.78 10.32
N ARG A 410 -31.16 -36.36 9.58
CA ARG A 410 -31.36 -36.82 8.20
C ARG A 410 -30.22 -36.33 7.29
N PRO A 411 -29.88 -37.09 6.23
CA PRO A 411 -28.93 -36.65 5.23
C PRO A 411 -29.37 -35.31 4.63
N VAL A 412 -28.43 -34.37 4.52
CA VAL A 412 -28.65 -33.10 3.82
C VAL A 412 -28.88 -33.41 2.34
N LEU A 413 -29.97 -32.89 1.77
CA LEU A 413 -30.30 -33.09 0.37
C LEU A 413 -29.58 -32.07 -0.52
N ASP A 414 -29.25 -32.44 -1.76
CA ASP A 414 -28.59 -31.54 -2.72
C ASP A 414 -29.37 -30.23 -2.92
N MET A 415 -30.70 -30.30 -2.94
CA MET A 415 -31.57 -29.12 -3.03
C MET A 415 -31.40 -28.15 -1.85
N GLU A 416 -31.14 -28.66 -0.64
CA GLU A 416 -30.93 -27.83 0.55
C GLU A 416 -29.57 -27.13 0.48
N ILE A 417 -28.57 -27.79 -0.11
CA ILE A 417 -27.27 -27.20 -0.39
C ILE A 417 -27.42 -26.08 -1.43
N ASP A 418 -28.17 -26.31 -2.51
CA ASP A 418 -28.40 -25.31 -3.56
C ASP A 418 -29.14 -24.08 -3.03
N ILE A 419 -30.18 -24.29 -2.21
CA ILE A 419 -30.93 -23.21 -1.53
C ILE A 419 -29.99 -22.44 -0.60
N ALA A 420 -29.18 -23.13 0.20
CA ALA A 420 -28.23 -22.49 1.10
C ALA A 420 -27.20 -21.66 0.32
N LEU A 421 -26.61 -22.21 -0.75
CA LEU A 421 -25.65 -21.51 -1.61
C LEU A 421 -26.29 -20.29 -2.30
N ALA A 422 -27.53 -20.39 -2.76
CA ALA A 422 -28.27 -19.28 -3.35
C ALA A 422 -28.65 -18.20 -2.32
N SER A 423 -28.83 -18.58 -1.05
CA SER A 423 -29.14 -17.66 0.05
C SER A 423 -27.93 -16.86 0.54
N ILE A 424 -26.71 -17.32 0.26
CA ILE A 424 -25.50 -16.55 0.52
C ILE A 424 -25.53 -15.36 -0.43
N LYS A 425 -25.82 -14.17 0.11
CA LYS A 425 -25.79 -12.91 -0.65
C LYS A 425 -24.45 -12.84 -1.42
N PRO A 426 -24.45 -12.52 -2.72
CA PRO A 426 -23.21 -12.22 -3.41
C PRO A 426 -22.53 -11.10 -2.62
N GLY A 427 -21.30 -11.36 -2.16
CA GLY A 427 -20.57 -10.44 -1.31
C GLY A 427 -20.54 -9.04 -1.94
N LYS A 428 -21.05 -8.06 -1.20
CA LYS A 428 -20.86 -6.64 -1.50
C LYS A 428 -19.39 -6.25 -1.33
#